data_AF-A0A4P6ZI45-F1
#
_entry.id   AF-A0A4P6ZI45-F1
#
_cell.length_a   1.000
_cell.length_b   1.000
_cell.length_c   1.000
_cell.angle_alpha   90.00
_cell.angle_beta   90.00
_cell.angle_gamma   90.00
#
_symmetry.space_group_name_H-M   'P 1'
#
loop_
_entity.id
_entity.type
_entity.pdbx_description
1 polymer ?
#
loop_
_entity_poly.entity_id
_entity_poly.type
_entity_poly.pdbx_seq_one_letter_code
_entity_poly.pdbx_strand_id
1 'polypeptide(L)'
;MITRKRFLLLGSLSIVSTLIPCFLFSNTTLQSNPETLTLLKNARKYRKQGKLKLAQTTYQEVLVIDPTEVRAYNGIRKILLSKKNKEYEVIQLYQQALIHLPNNLRIKRSLYNEYFKAALGNRKVLNKINISGRMLTYVKGKYEEIIETYPEKKNLQKQLEKLEKYIQLNVDNTNPHNNISLKLYRKEQRKKHKRRFDGLSAQKTTLMLTELEAKPVSDDRAQHIREMARVNIKALRSEKRYSEAFNASEIFLTTNNAIDPYFIKQFRDLAKQLNEYERLLTFEIKNHTSKTTFWSAISLFDAYFRKAEVQNQSPSSVMDILLQFMTEKADDPNQQFEIATRKIKIELLKNNLSQAKENIINQCGEMMGISASHYIDRMNIIVAKYYKKTGNNYDKNNVINIAVNPRSFIGNNDEIKNSLALMNMERSYENPIHIQNLQKKIASL
;
A
#
# COMPACT_ATOMS: atom_id res chain seq x y z
N MET A 1 -38.40 -69.99 -21.70
CA MET A 1 -36.92 -69.95 -21.71
C MET A 1 -36.42 -69.72 -23.13
N ILE A 2 -35.99 -68.49 -23.43
CA ILE A 2 -35.47 -68.11 -24.74
C ILE A 2 -33.96 -68.36 -24.73
N THR A 3 -33.48 -69.15 -25.70
CA THR A 3 -32.06 -69.53 -25.79
C THR A 3 -31.20 -68.37 -26.25
N ARG A 4 -29.95 -68.33 -25.79
CA ARG A 4 -28.96 -67.26 -26.02
C ARG A 4 -28.72 -66.91 -27.50
N LYS A 5 -29.01 -67.84 -28.42
CA LYS A 5 -28.98 -67.62 -29.89
C LYS A 5 -30.21 -66.90 -30.45
N ARG A 6 -31.39 -67.01 -29.84
CA ARG A 6 -32.61 -66.25 -30.24
C ARG A 6 -32.63 -64.83 -29.66
N PHE A 7 -31.94 -64.58 -28.56
CA PHE A 7 -31.79 -63.23 -27.99
C PHE A 7 -30.88 -62.32 -28.85
N LEU A 8 -29.85 -62.89 -29.49
CA LEU A 8 -28.92 -62.12 -30.35
C LEU A 8 -29.48 -61.82 -31.75
N LEU A 9 -30.55 -62.48 -32.18
CA LEU A 9 -31.21 -62.26 -33.48
C LEU A 9 -32.42 -61.31 -33.40
N LEU A 10 -32.93 -61.03 -32.20
CA LEU A 10 -33.99 -60.03 -31.96
C LEU A 10 -33.44 -58.64 -31.58
N GLY A 11 -32.13 -58.50 -31.40
CA GLY A 11 -31.45 -57.22 -31.10
C GLY A 11 -30.86 -56.51 -32.31
N SER A 12 -30.92 -57.08 -33.51
CA SER A 12 -30.24 -56.56 -34.72
C SER A 12 -31.18 -56.08 -35.84
N LEU A 13 -32.50 -56.03 -35.61
CA LEU A 13 -33.50 -55.64 -36.63
C LEU A 13 -34.40 -54.46 -36.23
N SER A 14 -33.96 -53.62 -35.28
CA SER A 14 -34.63 -52.35 -34.94
C SER A 14 -33.75 -51.11 -35.14
N ILE A 15 -32.78 -51.18 -36.07
CA ILE A 15 -31.82 -50.07 -36.35
C ILE A 15 -31.87 -49.58 -37.81
N VAL A 16 -32.87 -49.95 -38.60
CA VAL A 16 -33.00 -49.42 -39.98
C VAL A 16 -34.43 -48.91 -40.21
N SER A 17 -34.69 -47.65 -39.83
CA SER A 17 -35.70 -46.77 -40.50
C SER A 17 -35.92 -45.40 -39.83
N THR A 18 -35.18 -44.99 -38.80
CA THR A 18 -35.23 -43.59 -38.31
C THR A 18 -33.85 -42.93 -38.32
N LEU A 19 -33.14 -43.07 -39.43
CA LEU A 19 -32.09 -42.12 -39.82
C LEU A 19 -32.71 -40.99 -40.64
N ILE A 20 -33.60 -40.22 -40.02
CA ILE A 20 -33.66 -38.79 -40.33
C ILE A 20 -32.71 -38.16 -39.31
N PRO A 21 -31.52 -37.69 -39.70
CA PRO A 21 -30.79 -36.80 -38.83
C PRO A 21 -31.64 -35.54 -38.67
N CYS A 22 -32.33 -35.43 -37.54
CA CYS A 22 -32.68 -34.14 -36.95
C CYS A 22 -31.39 -33.43 -36.50
N PHE A 23 -30.51 -33.13 -37.46
CA PHE A 23 -29.39 -32.21 -37.32
C PHE A 23 -29.70 -30.90 -38.07
N LEU A 24 -30.97 -30.47 -38.07
CA LEU A 24 -31.33 -29.14 -38.55
C LEU A 24 -31.40 -28.08 -37.46
N PHE A 25 -31.26 -28.41 -36.17
CA PHE A 25 -31.08 -27.38 -35.14
C PHE A 25 -30.27 -27.90 -33.94
N SER A 26 -28.95 -27.81 -34.01
CA SER A 26 -28.14 -27.60 -32.81
C SER A 26 -26.72 -27.15 -33.17
N ASN A 27 -26.34 -26.00 -32.62
CA ASN A 27 -25.00 -25.38 -32.68
C ASN A 27 -24.63 -24.77 -34.04
N THR A 28 -25.16 -23.58 -34.32
CA THR A 28 -24.34 -22.54 -34.95
C THR A 28 -23.11 -22.32 -34.07
N THR A 29 -22.05 -23.08 -34.32
CA THR A 29 -20.70 -22.62 -34.02
C THR A 29 -20.58 -21.25 -34.69
N LEU A 30 -20.54 -20.17 -33.89
CA LEU A 30 -20.20 -18.83 -34.36
C LEU A 30 -18.79 -18.91 -34.93
N GLN A 31 -18.69 -19.31 -36.19
CA GLN A 31 -17.48 -19.30 -36.97
C GLN A 31 -17.20 -17.82 -37.22
N SER A 32 -16.41 -17.19 -36.36
CA SER A 32 -16.07 -15.78 -36.52
C SER A 32 -15.47 -15.61 -37.91
N ASN A 33 -16.07 -14.77 -38.75
CA ASN A 33 -15.56 -14.47 -40.08
C ASN A 33 -14.03 -14.19 -39.95
N PRO A 34 -13.15 -14.92 -40.67
CA PRO A 34 -11.70 -14.75 -40.58
C PRO A 34 -11.26 -13.30 -40.82
N GLU A 35 -12.04 -12.55 -41.60
CA GLU A 35 -11.90 -11.12 -41.81
C GLU A 35 -12.14 -10.32 -40.52
N THR A 36 -13.27 -10.56 -39.83
CA THR A 36 -13.61 -9.93 -38.54
C THR A 36 -12.52 -10.15 -37.48
N LEU A 37 -11.97 -11.37 -37.38
CA LEU A 37 -10.90 -11.67 -36.43
C LEU A 37 -9.62 -10.88 -36.74
N THR A 38 -9.30 -10.73 -38.02
CA THR A 38 -8.13 -9.99 -38.49
C THR A 38 -8.28 -8.49 -38.21
N LEU A 39 -9.44 -7.92 -38.53
CA LEU A 39 -9.77 -6.54 -38.22
C LEU A 39 -9.72 -6.25 -36.71
N LEU A 40 -10.25 -7.15 -35.86
CA LEU A 40 -10.15 -7.02 -34.41
C LEU A 40 -8.70 -7.02 -33.89
N LYS A 41 -7.83 -7.86 -34.47
CA LYS A 41 -6.39 -7.87 -34.13
C LYS A 41 -5.73 -6.55 -34.53
N ASN A 42 -6.01 -6.05 -35.73
CA ASN A 42 -5.49 -4.78 -36.24
C ASN A 42 -5.96 -3.58 -35.40
N ALA A 43 -7.27 -3.48 -35.14
CA ALA A 43 -7.85 -2.44 -34.29
C ALA A 43 -7.22 -2.44 -32.89
N ARG A 44 -6.98 -3.61 -32.31
CA ARG A 44 -6.28 -3.74 -31.02
C ARG A 44 -4.83 -3.26 -31.09
N LYS A 45 -4.11 -3.59 -32.17
CA LYS A 45 -2.74 -3.14 -32.41
C LYS A 45 -2.68 -1.62 -32.55
N TYR A 46 -3.53 -1.02 -33.38
CA TYR A 46 -3.61 0.43 -33.54
C TYR A 46 -3.91 1.16 -32.22
N ARG A 47 -4.85 0.62 -31.42
CA ARG A 47 -5.15 1.18 -30.09
C ARG A 47 -3.93 1.14 -29.17
N LYS A 48 -3.18 0.03 -29.15
CA LYS A 48 -1.94 -0.08 -28.34
C LYS A 48 -0.85 0.88 -28.80
N GLN A 49 -0.80 1.22 -30.09
CA GLN A 49 0.12 2.19 -30.67
C GLN A 49 -0.33 3.65 -30.50
N GLY A 50 -1.46 3.92 -29.82
CA GLY A 50 -2.00 5.28 -29.68
C GLY A 50 -2.71 5.83 -30.93
N LYS A 51 -2.82 5.04 -32.01
CA LYS A 51 -3.56 5.41 -33.24
C LYS A 51 -5.06 5.25 -33.03
N LEU A 52 -5.63 6.05 -32.11
CA LEU A 52 -6.99 5.86 -31.60
C LEU A 52 -8.09 6.08 -32.65
N LYS A 53 -7.92 7.05 -33.56
CA LYS A 53 -8.89 7.31 -34.63
C LYS A 53 -9.00 6.12 -35.59
N LEU A 54 -7.85 5.62 -36.06
CA LEU A 54 -7.76 4.44 -36.91
C LEU A 54 -8.28 3.19 -36.19
N ALA A 55 -7.93 3.00 -34.92
CA ALA A 55 -8.47 1.89 -34.14
C ALA A 55 -10.00 1.95 -34.04
N GLN A 56 -10.58 3.14 -33.84
CA GLN A 56 -12.01 3.33 -33.76
C GLN A 56 -12.70 3.01 -35.08
N THR A 57 -12.19 3.48 -36.21
CA THR A 57 -12.74 3.17 -37.54
C THR A 57 -12.68 1.67 -37.83
N THR A 58 -11.56 1.01 -37.54
CA THR A 58 -11.44 -0.44 -37.74
C THR A 58 -12.38 -1.23 -36.82
N TYR A 59 -12.65 -0.77 -35.59
CA TYR A 59 -13.69 -1.40 -34.77
C TYR A 59 -15.12 -1.14 -35.31
N GLN A 60 -15.36 0.00 -35.96
CA GLN A 60 -16.65 0.27 -36.60
C GLN A 60 -16.85 -0.59 -37.85
N GLU A 61 -15.80 -0.81 -38.66
CA GLU A 61 -15.80 -1.76 -39.79
C GLU A 61 -16.19 -3.17 -39.32
N VAL A 62 -15.62 -3.62 -38.19
CA VAL A 62 -16.03 -4.89 -37.58
C VAL A 62 -17.54 -4.92 -37.29
N LEU A 63 -18.13 -3.84 -36.78
CA LEU A 63 -19.55 -3.78 -36.46
C LEU A 63 -20.45 -3.65 -37.70
N VAL A 64 -19.92 -3.20 -38.84
CA VAL A 64 -20.63 -3.23 -40.12
C VAL A 64 -20.73 -4.68 -40.62
N ILE A 65 -19.66 -5.47 -40.48
CA ILE A 65 -19.61 -6.87 -40.90
C ILE A 65 -20.38 -7.78 -39.91
N ASP A 66 -20.16 -7.59 -38.61
CA ASP A 66 -20.78 -8.34 -37.53
C ASP A 66 -21.26 -7.38 -36.42
N PRO A 67 -22.54 -6.95 -36.49
CA PRO A 67 -23.16 -6.10 -35.47
C PRO A 67 -23.24 -6.74 -34.09
N THR A 68 -22.96 -8.04 -33.96
CA THR A 68 -23.04 -8.79 -32.69
C THR A 68 -21.67 -8.94 -32.00
N GLU A 69 -20.59 -8.41 -32.60
CA GLU A 69 -19.23 -8.57 -32.08
C GLU A 69 -18.95 -7.67 -30.86
N VAL A 70 -19.21 -8.23 -29.67
CA VAL A 70 -19.00 -7.59 -28.35
C VAL A 70 -17.57 -7.05 -28.16
N ARG A 71 -16.55 -7.65 -28.76
CA ARG A 71 -15.15 -7.18 -28.65
C ARG A 71 -14.97 -5.82 -29.30
N ALA A 72 -15.67 -5.52 -30.40
CA ALA A 72 -15.58 -4.24 -31.08
C ALA A 72 -16.22 -3.11 -30.27
N TYR A 73 -17.43 -3.32 -29.72
CA TYR A 73 -18.04 -2.38 -28.77
C TYR A 73 -17.14 -2.09 -27.57
N ASN A 74 -16.51 -3.11 -26.99
CA ASN A 74 -15.55 -2.92 -25.89
C ASN A 74 -14.30 -2.14 -26.33
N GLY A 75 -13.85 -2.32 -27.58
CA GLY A 75 -12.75 -1.59 -28.19
C GLY A 75 -13.05 -0.09 -28.31
N ILE A 76 -14.18 0.25 -28.93
CA ILE A 76 -14.66 1.63 -29.09
C ILE A 76 -14.86 2.28 -27.72
N ARG A 77 -15.51 1.58 -26.78
CA ARG A 77 -15.70 2.07 -25.40
C ARG A 77 -14.39 2.42 -24.70
N LYS A 78 -13.33 1.63 -24.86
CA LYS A 78 -11.99 1.96 -24.31
C LYS A 78 -11.39 3.23 -24.92
N ILE A 79 -11.64 3.46 -26.21
CA ILE A 79 -11.17 4.66 -26.93
C ILE A 79 -11.97 5.90 -26.50
N LEU A 80 -13.28 5.76 -26.31
CA LEU A 80 -14.11 6.85 -25.79
C LEU A 80 -13.68 7.25 -24.38
N LEU A 81 -13.50 6.27 -23.48
CA LEU A 81 -13.10 6.53 -22.09
C LEU A 81 -11.65 7.00 -21.92
N SER A 82 -10.81 6.94 -22.96
CA SER A 82 -9.49 7.60 -22.92
C SER A 82 -9.57 9.10 -23.19
N LYS A 83 -10.74 9.61 -23.60
CA LYS A 83 -11.02 11.03 -23.83
C LYS A 83 -11.91 11.56 -22.70
N LYS A 84 -11.75 12.84 -22.35
CA LYS A 84 -12.58 13.49 -21.31
C LYS A 84 -14.02 13.68 -21.82
N ASN A 85 -15.00 13.56 -20.91
CA ASN A 85 -16.42 13.89 -21.13
C ASN A 85 -17.13 13.06 -22.22
N LYS A 86 -16.68 11.83 -22.47
CA LYS A 86 -17.25 10.93 -23.50
C LYS A 86 -18.15 9.83 -22.93
N GLU A 87 -18.57 9.95 -21.66
CA GLU A 87 -19.37 8.93 -20.98
C GLU A 87 -20.78 8.79 -21.58
N TYR A 88 -21.37 9.88 -22.09
CA TYR A 88 -22.66 9.80 -22.79
C TYR A 88 -22.57 9.04 -24.13
N GLU A 89 -21.49 9.25 -24.89
CA GLU A 89 -21.24 8.48 -26.13
C GLU A 89 -21.06 6.99 -25.84
N VAL A 90 -20.50 6.63 -24.69
CA VAL A 90 -20.42 5.23 -24.24
C VAL A 90 -21.80 4.64 -23.95
N ILE A 91 -22.70 5.43 -23.34
CA ILE A 91 -24.09 5.02 -23.12
C ILE A 91 -24.79 4.78 -24.46
N GLN A 92 -24.67 5.71 -25.41
CA GLN A 92 -25.26 5.58 -26.75
C GLN A 92 -24.72 4.34 -27.48
N LEU A 93 -23.40 4.10 -27.41
CA LEU A 93 -22.77 2.92 -27.97
C LEU A 93 -23.37 1.61 -27.41
N TYR A 94 -23.63 1.55 -26.10
CA TYR A 94 -24.23 0.36 -25.49
C TYR A 94 -25.73 0.23 -25.75
N GLN A 95 -26.46 1.34 -25.85
CA GLN A 95 -27.86 1.32 -26.30
C GLN A 95 -27.96 0.78 -27.73
N GLN A 96 -27.10 1.24 -28.64
CA GLN A 96 -26.99 0.71 -30.00
C GLN A 96 -26.65 -0.78 -30.00
N ALA A 97 -25.68 -1.21 -29.18
CA ALA A 97 -25.33 -2.61 -29.06
C ALA A 97 -26.52 -3.50 -28.64
N LEU A 98 -27.38 -3.02 -27.73
CA LEU A 98 -28.54 -3.78 -27.27
C LEU A 98 -29.64 -3.96 -28.34
N ILE A 99 -29.64 -3.16 -29.41
CA ILE A 99 -30.55 -3.37 -30.54
C ILE A 99 -30.23 -4.70 -31.24
N HIS A 100 -28.93 -5.00 -31.41
CA HIS A 100 -28.46 -6.24 -32.02
C HIS A 100 -28.28 -7.39 -31.02
N LEU A 101 -28.05 -7.06 -29.73
CA LEU A 101 -27.72 -8.00 -28.66
C LEU A 101 -28.66 -7.85 -27.45
N PRO A 102 -29.98 -8.02 -27.61
CA PRO A 102 -30.97 -7.67 -26.58
C PRO A 102 -30.84 -8.47 -25.29
N ASN A 103 -30.23 -9.66 -25.31
CA ASN A 103 -30.04 -10.53 -24.15
C ASN A 103 -28.58 -10.67 -23.70
N ASN A 104 -27.66 -9.88 -24.24
CA ASN A 104 -26.25 -9.99 -23.86
C ASN A 104 -25.98 -9.40 -22.46
N LEU A 105 -25.75 -10.29 -21.47
CA LEU A 105 -25.46 -9.93 -20.09
C LEU A 105 -24.33 -8.91 -19.95
N ARG A 106 -23.26 -9.04 -20.74
CA ARG A 106 -22.09 -8.16 -20.63
C ARG A 106 -22.44 -6.74 -21.06
N ILE A 107 -23.19 -6.58 -22.14
CA ILE A 107 -23.63 -5.26 -22.62
C ILE A 107 -24.64 -4.64 -21.65
N LYS A 108 -25.68 -5.38 -21.25
CA LYS A 108 -26.67 -4.91 -20.25
C LYS A 108 -25.99 -4.41 -18.98
N ARG A 109 -25.12 -5.24 -18.38
CA ARG A 109 -24.36 -4.90 -17.17
C ARG A 109 -23.47 -3.68 -17.37
N SER A 110 -22.85 -3.54 -18.54
CA SER A 110 -22.02 -2.37 -18.84
C SER A 110 -22.86 -1.09 -18.93
N LEU A 111 -23.99 -1.12 -19.63
CA LEU A 111 -24.91 0.01 -19.74
C LEU A 111 -25.42 0.47 -18.36
N TYR A 112 -25.93 -0.46 -17.57
CA TYR A 112 -26.49 -0.14 -16.24
C TYR A 112 -25.43 0.35 -15.26
N ASN A 113 -24.17 -0.10 -15.42
CA ASN A 113 -23.05 0.47 -14.67
C ASN A 113 -22.75 1.92 -15.08
N GLU A 114 -22.88 2.29 -16.35
CA GLU A 114 -22.70 3.69 -16.77
C GLU A 114 -23.86 4.56 -16.27
N TYR A 115 -25.10 4.05 -16.26
CA TYR A 115 -26.24 4.72 -15.60
C TYR A 115 -26.02 4.91 -14.11
N PHE A 116 -25.54 3.87 -13.42
CA PHE A 116 -25.17 3.95 -12.01
C PHE A 116 -24.16 5.07 -11.76
N LYS A 117 -23.05 5.11 -12.52
CA LYS A 117 -22.04 6.17 -12.39
C LYS A 117 -22.61 7.56 -12.68
N ALA A 118 -23.49 7.68 -13.69
CA ALA A 118 -24.13 8.94 -14.02
C ALA A 118 -24.94 9.47 -12.82
N ALA A 119 -25.71 8.59 -12.17
CA ALA A 119 -26.49 8.92 -10.98
C ALA A 119 -25.63 9.39 -9.79
N LEU A 120 -24.40 8.88 -9.63
CA LEU A 120 -23.56 9.22 -8.48
C LEU A 120 -22.83 10.56 -8.58
N GLY A 121 -22.80 11.21 -9.75
CA GLY A 121 -22.09 12.48 -9.85
C GLY A 121 -21.96 13.11 -11.24
N ASN A 122 -22.30 12.41 -12.32
CA ASN A 122 -22.24 13.00 -13.66
C ASN A 122 -23.61 13.57 -14.08
N ARG A 123 -24.01 14.69 -13.46
CA ARG A 123 -25.30 15.36 -13.73
C ARG A 123 -25.47 15.73 -15.21
N LYS A 124 -24.40 16.14 -15.89
CA LYS A 124 -24.45 16.49 -17.33
C LYS A 124 -24.85 15.30 -18.19
N VAL A 125 -24.31 14.12 -17.88
CA VAL A 125 -24.68 12.88 -18.56
C VAL A 125 -26.07 12.43 -18.12
N LEU A 126 -26.37 12.50 -16.83
CA LEU A 126 -27.66 12.11 -16.27
C LEU A 126 -28.82 12.86 -16.94
N ASN A 127 -28.69 14.18 -17.13
CA ASN A 127 -29.71 15.02 -17.77
C ASN A 127 -29.96 14.66 -19.24
N LYS A 128 -29.01 13.99 -19.91
CA LYS A 128 -29.18 13.50 -21.29
C LYS A 128 -29.84 12.13 -21.36
N ILE A 129 -29.92 11.40 -20.24
CA ILE A 129 -30.52 10.08 -20.19
C ILE A 129 -32.04 10.27 -19.99
N ASN A 130 -32.84 9.86 -20.97
CA ASN A 130 -34.30 9.94 -20.91
C ASN A 130 -34.90 8.76 -20.13
N ILE A 131 -34.79 8.79 -18.80
CA ILE A 131 -35.40 7.80 -17.90
C ILE A 131 -36.23 8.56 -16.87
N SER A 132 -37.51 8.17 -16.72
CA SER A 132 -38.41 8.73 -15.73
C SER A 132 -38.10 8.19 -14.32
N GLY A 133 -38.25 9.06 -13.32
CA GLY A 133 -38.07 8.70 -11.91
C GLY A 133 -36.62 8.65 -11.44
N ARG A 134 -36.39 7.98 -10.31
CA ARG A 134 -35.10 7.92 -9.65
C ARG A 134 -34.16 6.94 -10.34
N MET A 135 -33.05 7.43 -10.88
CA MET A 135 -32.10 6.63 -11.67
C MET A 135 -31.57 5.41 -10.93
N LEU A 136 -31.22 5.53 -9.63
CA LEU A 136 -30.74 4.37 -8.89
C LEU A 136 -31.82 3.28 -8.72
N THR A 137 -33.09 3.67 -8.55
CA THR A 137 -34.22 2.72 -8.49
C THR A 137 -34.41 2.02 -9.83
N TYR A 138 -34.34 2.75 -10.94
CA TYR A 138 -34.37 2.15 -12.29
C TYR A 138 -33.24 1.14 -12.47
N VAL A 139 -32.01 1.52 -12.14
CA VAL A 139 -30.84 0.63 -12.25
C VAL A 139 -31.00 -0.59 -11.35
N LYS A 140 -31.54 -0.43 -10.14
CA LYS A 140 -31.83 -1.54 -9.22
C LYS A 140 -32.74 -2.58 -9.89
N GLY A 141 -33.91 -2.16 -10.42
CA GLY A 141 -34.84 -3.06 -11.10
C GLY A 141 -34.18 -3.82 -12.26
N LYS A 142 -33.33 -3.14 -13.04
CA LYS A 142 -32.57 -3.79 -14.12
C LYS A 142 -31.53 -4.81 -13.65
N TYR A 143 -30.96 -4.63 -12.46
CA TYR A 143 -30.10 -5.64 -11.87
C TYR A 143 -30.89 -6.82 -11.26
N GLU A 144 -32.10 -6.58 -10.74
CA GLU A 144 -33.01 -7.63 -10.26
C GLU A 144 -33.42 -8.55 -11.41
N GLU A 145 -33.87 -8.00 -12.55
CA GLU A 145 -34.18 -8.75 -13.78
C GLU A 145 -32.98 -9.63 -14.24
N ILE A 146 -31.76 -9.07 -14.19
CA ILE A 146 -30.54 -9.80 -14.52
C ILE A 146 -30.29 -10.94 -13.53
N ILE A 147 -30.51 -10.73 -12.23
CA ILE A 147 -30.21 -11.72 -11.19
C ILE A 147 -31.21 -12.87 -11.24
N GLU A 148 -32.48 -12.62 -11.56
CA GLU A 148 -33.47 -13.68 -11.81
C GLU A 148 -33.01 -14.63 -12.92
N THR A 149 -32.37 -14.09 -13.97
CA THR A 149 -31.81 -14.89 -15.08
C THR A 149 -30.48 -15.56 -14.73
N TYR A 150 -29.68 -14.96 -13.83
CA TYR A 150 -28.31 -15.40 -13.49
C TYR A 150 -28.05 -15.43 -11.98
N PRO A 151 -28.79 -16.25 -11.21
CA PRO A 151 -28.75 -16.23 -9.74
C PRO A 151 -27.41 -16.73 -9.16
N GLU A 152 -26.59 -17.43 -9.93
CA GLU A 152 -25.30 -17.95 -9.47
C GLU A 152 -24.16 -16.91 -9.47
N LYS A 153 -24.36 -15.77 -10.15
CA LYS A 153 -23.29 -14.78 -10.42
C LYS A 153 -23.03 -13.82 -9.25
N LYS A 154 -22.32 -14.26 -8.19
CA LYS A 154 -21.96 -13.50 -6.96
C LYS A 154 -21.64 -12.00 -7.13
N ASN A 155 -21.02 -11.61 -8.24
CA ASN A 155 -20.68 -10.21 -8.52
C ASN A 155 -21.91 -9.32 -8.80
N LEU A 156 -22.97 -9.89 -9.34
CA LEU A 156 -24.24 -9.22 -9.61
C LEU A 156 -25.00 -8.99 -8.30
N GLN A 157 -25.07 -10.00 -7.42
CA GLN A 157 -25.67 -9.82 -6.09
C GLN A 157 -24.96 -8.72 -5.30
N LYS A 158 -23.61 -8.72 -5.26
CA LYS A 158 -22.85 -7.65 -4.61
C LYS A 158 -23.12 -6.26 -5.18
N GLN A 159 -23.36 -6.17 -6.49
CA GLN A 159 -23.70 -4.90 -7.13
C GLN A 159 -25.12 -4.46 -6.77
N LEU A 160 -26.07 -5.39 -6.66
CA LEU A 160 -27.43 -5.12 -6.19
C LEU A 160 -27.43 -4.66 -4.72
N GLU A 161 -26.76 -5.39 -3.82
CA GLU A 161 -26.61 -4.99 -2.41
C GLU A 161 -26.04 -3.57 -2.28
N LYS A 162 -25.05 -3.24 -3.13
CA LYS A 162 -24.47 -1.89 -3.18
C LYS A 162 -25.47 -0.85 -3.65
N LEU A 163 -26.26 -1.14 -4.69
CA LEU A 163 -27.32 -0.27 -5.20
C LEU A 163 -28.36 -0.01 -4.11
N GLU A 164 -28.86 -1.04 -3.44
CA GLU A 164 -29.82 -0.93 -2.35
C GLU A 164 -29.29 -0.07 -1.21
N LYS A 165 -28.03 -0.30 -0.82
CA LYS A 165 -27.41 0.53 0.23
C LYS A 165 -27.30 1.98 -0.20
N TYR A 166 -26.97 2.26 -1.45
CA TYR A 166 -26.83 3.63 -1.97
C TYR A 166 -28.19 4.32 -2.13
N ILE A 167 -29.24 3.56 -2.45
CA ILE A 167 -30.62 4.03 -2.47
C ILE A 167 -31.05 4.43 -1.05
N GLN A 168 -30.85 3.55 -0.06
CA GLN A 168 -31.15 3.81 1.36
C GLN A 168 -30.42 5.05 1.87
N LEU A 169 -29.17 5.25 1.44
CA LEU A 169 -28.34 6.38 1.85
C LEU A 169 -28.61 7.66 1.02
N ASN A 170 -29.59 7.66 0.11
CA ASN A 170 -29.94 8.80 -0.74
C ASN A 170 -28.76 9.43 -1.50
N VAL A 171 -27.84 8.59 -2.01
CA VAL A 171 -26.57 9.06 -2.59
C VAL A 171 -26.74 9.92 -3.85
N ASP A 172 -27.76 9.64 -4.65
CA ASP A 172 -28.12 10.33 -5.89
C ASP A 172 -28.95 11.60 -5.67
N ASN A 173 -29.78 11.64 -4.63
CA ASN A 173 -30.70 12.75 -4.37
C ASN A 173 -30.11 13.82 -3.43
N THR A 174 -29.15 13.47 -2.58
CA THR A 174 -28.56 14.41 -1.61
C THR A 174 -27.16 14.83 -2.04
N ASN A 175 -26.81 16.09 -1.79
CA ASN A 175 -25.45 16.56 -2.04
C ASN A 175 -24.44 15.74 -1.19
N PRO A 176 -23.38 15.16 -1.79
CA PRO A 176 -22.38 14.37 -1.05
C PRO A 176 -21.73 15.11 0.13
N HIS A 177 -21.63 16.45 0.07
CA HIS A 177 -21.09 17.26 1.16
C HIS A 177 -22.04 17.32 2.37
N ASN A 178 -23.35 17.17 2.17
CA ASN A 178 -24.35 17.27 3.23
C ASN A 178 -24.87 15.88 3.68
N ASN A 179 -24.56 14.83 2.93
CA ASN A 179 -25.01 13.47 3.24
C ASN A 179 -24.19 12.82 4.37
N ILE A 180 -24.63 13.04 5.61
CA ILE A 180 -23.99 12.50 6.83
C ILE A 180 -24.00 10.96 6.82
N SER A 181 -25.11 10.34 6.45
CA SER A 181 -25.27 8.88 6.42
C SER A 181 -24.25 8.21 5.48
N LEU A 182 -24.04 8.76 4.28
CA LEU A 182 -23.03 8.29 3.34
C LEU A 182 -21.61 8.47 3.88
N LYS A 183 -21.31 9.60 4.53
CA LYS A 183 -20.00 9.84 5.14
C LYS A 183 -19.71 8.83 6.23
N LEU A 184 -20.67 8.56 7.12
CA LEU A 184 -20.55 7.57 8.19
C LEU A 184 -20.33 6.16 7.61
N TYR A 185 -21.16 5.76 6.64
CA TYR A 185 -21.00 4.48 5.95
C TYR A 185 -19.61 4.33 5.31
N ARG A 186 -19.13 5.33 4.56
CA ARG A 186 -17.78 5.31 3.95
C ARG A 186 -16.68 5.22 5.00
N LYS A 187 -16.81 5.94 6.13
CA LYS A 187 -15.86 5.88 7.24
C LYS A 187 -15.82 4.47 7.84
N GLU A 188 -16.97 3.83 8.03
CA GLU A 188 -17.08 2.46 8.53
C GLU A 188 -16.48 1.45 7.55
N GLN A 189 -16.80 1.54 6.25
CA GLN A 189 -16.22 0.66 5.23
C GLN A 189 -14.69 0.80 5.15
N ARG A 190 -14.17 2.03 5.29
CA ARG A 190 -12.72 2.24 5.37
C ARG A 190 -12.11 1.58 6.61
N LYS A 191 -12.79 1.61 7.76
CA LYS A 191 -12.35 0.90 8.97
C LYS A 191 -12.37 -0.62 8.75
N LYS A 192 -13.46 -1.18 8.22
CA LYS A 192 -13.59 -2.60 7.88
C LYS A 192 -12.49 -3.06 6.94
N HIS A 193 -12.23 -2.31 5.87
CA HIS A 193 -11.16 -2.62 4.92
C HIS A 193 -9.76 -2.58 5.56
N LYS A 194 -9.47 -1.60 6.42
CA LYS A 194 -8.19 -1.54 7.16
C LYS A 194 -8.01 -2.72 8.11
N ARG A 195 -9.09 -3.23 8.69
CA ARG A 195 -9.12 -4.33 9.65
C ARG A 195 -9.38 -5.72 9.04
N ARG A 196 -9.46 -5.82 7.71
CA ARG A 196 -9.89 -7.06 7.03
C ARG A 196 -8.94 -8.24 7.20
N PHE A 197 -7.73 -7.98 7.68
CA PHE A 197 -6.70 -8.97 7.97
C PHE A 197 -6.38 -9.07 9.47
N ASP A 198 -7.13 -8.37 10.32
CA ASP A 198 -6.94 -8.47 11.76
C ASP A 198 -7.26 -9.89 12.24
N GLY A 199 -6.42 -10.44 13.12
CA GLY A 199 -6.57 -11.79 13.65
C GLY A 199 -6.08 -12.92 12.73
N LEU A 200 -5.54 -12.63 11.54
CA LEU A 200 -4.88 -13.66 10.75
C LEU A 200 -3.56 -14.09 11.39
N SER A 201 -3.35 -15.41 11.49
CA SER A 201 -2.08 -15.98 11.97
C SER A 201 -0.96 -15.84 10.96
N ALA A 202 0.28 -15.93 11.43
CA ALA A 202 1.47 -15.93 10.59
C ALA A 202 1.42 -17.08 9.57
N GLN A 203 1.03 -18.29 9.98
CA GLN A 203 0.89 -19.43 9.08
C GLN A 203 -0.08 -19.15 7.92
N LYS A 204 -1.26 -18.59 8.24
CA LYS A 204 -2.28 -18.29 7.23
C LYS A 204 -1.82 -17.18 6.29
N THR A 205 -1.19 -16.14 6.81
CA THR A 205 -0.69 -15.03 5.99
C THR A 205 0.47 -15.45 5.09
N THR A 206 1.35 -16.36 5.55
CA THR A 206 2.40 -16.96 4.72
C THR A 206 1.79 -17.74 3.56
N LEU A 207 0.82 -18.63 3.82
CA LEU A 207 0.14 -19.39 2.78
C LEU A 207 -0.55 -18.48 1.76
N MET A 208 -1.27 -17.45 2.22
CA MET A 208 -1.89 -16.46 1.33
C MET A 208 -0.87 -15.69 0.48
N LEU A 209 0.31 -15.39 1.02
CA LEU A 209 1.38 -14.73 0.28
C LEU A 209 1.93 -15.65 -0.82
N THR A 210 2.22 -16.90 -0.49
CA THR A 210 2.70 -17.90 -1.46
C THR A 210 1.69 -18.13 -2.59
N GLU A 211 0.39 -18.23 -2.28
CA GLU A 211 -0.67 -18.33 -3.29
C GLU A 211 -0.76 -17.09 -4.20
N LEU A 212 -0.43 -15.90 -3.68
CA LEU A 212 -0.41 -14.67 -4.47
C LEU A 212 0.81 -14.62 -5.39
N GLU A 213 1.96 -15.06 -4.92
CA GLU A 213 3.22 -15.09 -5.67
C GLU A 213 3.22 -16.16 -6.78
N ALA A 214 2.50 -17.27 -6.60
CA ALA A 214 2.34 -18.31 -7.61
C ALA A 214 1.51 -17.86 -8.84
N LYS A 215 0.80 -16.73 -8.77
CA LYS A 215 -0.03 -16.22 -9.86
C LYS A 215 0.82 -15.43 -10.86
N PRO A 216 0.39 -15.31 -12.14
CA PRO A 216 1.15 -14.58 -13.17
C PRO A 216 1.52 -13.16 -12.74
N VAL A 217 2.70 -12.68 -13.12
CA VAL A 217 3.18 -11.35 -12.73
C VAL A 217 2.31 -10.24 -13.36
N SER A 218 1.90 -9.26 -12.55
CA SER A 218 1.27 -8.02 -13.01
C SER A 218 1.43 -6.90 -11.97
N ASP A 219 1.36 -5.64 -12.39
CA ASP A 219 1.52 -4.48 -11.49
C ASP A 219 0.49 -4.48 -10.34
N ASP A 220 -0.78 -4.79 -10.66
CA ASP A 220 -1.83 -4.96 -9.66
C ASP A 220 -1.51 -6.09 -8.66
N ARG A 221 -0.82 -7.15 -9.11
CA ARG A 221 -0.41 -8.27 -8.26
C ARG A 221 0.71 -7.85 -7.33
N ALA A 222 1.69 -7.09 -7.82
CA ALA A 222 2.79 -6.58 -7.01
C ALA A 222 2.29 -5.75 -5.82
N GLN A 223 1.23 -4.95 -6.01
CA GLN A 223 0.59 -4.21 -4.92
C GLN A 223 -0.05 -5.14 -3.87
N HIS A 224 -0.76 -6.19 -4.31
CA HIS A 224 -1.35 -7.18 -3.40
C HIS A 224 -0.30 -8.01 -2.66
N ILE A 225 0.78 -8.42 -3.32
CA ILE A 225 1.91 -9.12 -2.72
C ILE A 225 2.55 -8.24 -1.65
N ARG A 226 2.82 -6.97 -1.97
CA ARG A 226 3.35 -6.00 -1.01
C ARG A 226 2.43 -5.87 0.21
N GLU A 227 1.13 -5.72 0.02
CA GLU A 227 0.19 -5.61 1.13
C GLU A 227 0.16 -6.87 2.00
N MET A 228 0.09 -8.05 1.37
CA MET A 228 0.06 -9.31 2.10
C MET A 228 1.39 -9.57 2.84
N ALA A 229 2.54 -9.25 2.26
CA ALA A 229 3.83 -9.34 2.93
C ALA A 229 3.91 -8.41 4.15
N ARG A 230 3.32 -7.20 4.08
CA ARG A 230 3.22 -6.31 5.25
C ARG A 230 2.35 -6.91 6.36
N VAL A 231 1.22 -7.52 5.98
CA VAL A 231 0.31 -8.20 6.90
C VAL A 231 1.01 -9.40 7.55
N ASN A 232 1.75 -10.19 6.77
CA ASN A 232 2.53 -11.32 7.25
C ASN A 232 3.59 -10.92 8.27
N ILE A 233 4.40 -9.89 7.99
CA ILE A 233 5.37 -9.36 8.97
C ILE A 233 4.66 -8.93 10.26
N LYS A 234 3.50 -8.25 10.16
CA LYS A 234 2.74 -7.83 11.34
C LYS A 234 2.27 -9.05 12.16
N ALA A 235 1.78 -10.09 11.51
CA ALA A 235 1.34 -11.33 12.16
C ALA A 235 2.51 -12.04 12.85
N LEU A 236 3.62 -12.25 12.14
CA LEU A 236 4.85 -12.85 12.67
C LEU A 236 5.34 -12.12 13.93
N ARG A 237 5.38 -10.78 13.89
CA ARG A 237 5.77 -9.97 15.06
C ARG A 237 4.79 -10.10 16.21
N SER A 238 3.48 -10.15 15.95
CA SER A 238 2.47 -10.32 17.00
C SER A 238 2.56 -11.67 17.70
N GLU A 239 2.99 -12.71 16.98
CA GLU A 239 3.26 -14.05 17.51
C GLU A 239 4.68 -14.19 18.08
N LYS A 240 5.44 -13.09 18.20
CA LYS A 240 6.84 -13.05 18.67
C LYS A 240 7.82 -13.89 17.81
N ARG A 241 7.46 -14.22 16.57
CA ARG A 241 8.30 -14.91 15.58
C ARG A 241 9.23 -13.93 14.86
N TYR A 242 10.10 -13.28 15.63
CA TYR A 242 10.90 -12.15 15.15
C TYR A 242 11.94 -12.53 14.10
N SER A 243 12.61 -13.68 14.23
CA SER A 243 13.61 -14.15 13.25
C SER A 243 12.99 -14.43 11.89
N GLU A 244 11.78 -15.01 11.87
CA GLU A 244 11.03 -15.23 10.64
C GLU A 244 10.55 -13.93 10.02
N ALA A 245 10.08 -12.97 10.83
CA ALA A 245 9.74 -11.63 10.34
C ALA A 245 10.96 -10.94 9.72
N PHE A 246 12.15 -11.15 10.29
CA PHE A 246 13.39 -10.57 9.80
C PHE A 246 13.75 -11.15 8.43
N ASN A 247 13.75 -12.48 8.31
CA ASN A 247 14.00 -13.17 7.06
C ASN A 247 12.96 -12.80 5.99
N ALA A 248 11.67 -12.73 6.34
CA ALA A 248 10.62 -12.29 5.41
C ALA A 248 10.85 -10.85 4.92
N SER A 249 11.33 -9.95 5.78
CA SER A 249 11.67 -8.58 5.38
C SER A 249 12.86 -8.53 4.44
N GLU A 250 13.89 -9.35 4.66
CA GLU A 250 15.07 -9.44 3.80
C GLU A 250 14.74 -10.06 2.44
N ILE A 251 13.95 -11.14 2.42
CA ILE A 251 13.47 -11.78 1.19
C ILE A 251 12.73 -10.73 0.36
N PHE A 252 11.74 -10.02 0.94
CA PHE A 252 11.00 -9.01 0.19
C PHE A 252 11.89 -7.92 -0.43
N LEU A 253 12.91 -7.46 0.32
CA LEU A 253 13.85 -6.45 -0.17
C LEU A 253 14.77 -6.98 -1.28
N THR A 254 15.09 -8.27 -1.27
CA THR A 254 15.96 -8.88 -2.28
C THR A 254 15.20 -9.31 -3.54
N THR A 255 13.97 -9.82 -3.41
CA THR A 255 13.20 -10.40 -4.51
C THR A 255 12.18 -9.46 -5.14
N ASN A 256 11.57 -8.56 -4.36
CA ASN A 256 10.43 -7.76 -4.83
C ASN A 256 10.78 -6.29 -5.01
N ASN A 257 11.27 -5.62 -3.96
CA ASN A 257 11.55 -4.20 -4.01
C ASN A 257 12.60 -3.77 -2.97
N ALA A 258 13.84 -3.59 -3.43
CA ALA A 258 14.98 -3.20 -2.61
C ALA A 258 14.88 -1.82 -1.97
N ILE A 259 14.01 -0.94 -2.47
CA ILE A 259 13.86 0.44 -1.99
C ILE A 259 12.57 0.66 -1.18
N ASP A 260 11.87 -0.41 -0.80
CA ASP A 260 10.59 -0.27 -0.09
C ASP A 260 10.77 0.31 1.34
N PRO A 261 10.23 1.50 1.65
CA PRO A 261 10.49 2.15 2.94
C PRO A 261 9.98 1.37 4.15
N TYR A 262 8.86 0.64 3.99
CA TYR A 262 8.30 -0.13 5.10
C TYR A 262 9.21 -1.31 5.43
N PHE A 263 9.64 -2.07 4.42
CA PHE A 263 10.43 -3.27 4.62
C PHE A 263 11.86 -2.93 5.05
N ILE A 264 12.46 -1.85 4.52
CA ILE A 264 13.74 -1.32 5.02
C ILE A 264 13.65 -1.02 6.52
N LYS A 265 12.58 -0.34 6.94
CA LYS A 265 12.35 -0.04 8.36
C LYS A 265 12.22 -1.33 9.18
N GLN A 266 11.40 -2.28 8.73
CA GLN A 266 11.22 -3.56 9.45
C GLN A 266 12.53 -4.35 9.55
N PHE A 267 13.29 -4.43 8.47
CA PHE A 267 14.60 -5.08 8.44
C PHE A 267 15.54 -4.45 9.48
N ARG A 268 15.71 -3.13 9.46
CA ARG A 268 16.55 -2.40 10.42
C ARG A 268 16.10 -2.63 11.86
N ASP A 269 14.81 -2.49 12.14
CA ASP A 269 14.26 -2.63 13.48
C ASP A 269 14.41 -4.06 14.02
N LEU A 270 14.17 -5.08 13.19
CA LEU A 270 14.32 -6.49 13.57
C LEU A 270 15.78 -6.88 13.72
N ALA A 271 16.68 -6.40 12.85
CA ALA A 271 18.10 -6.66 12.96
C ALA A 271 18.65 -6.16 14.32
N LYS A 272 18.30 -4.94 14.71
CA LYS A 272 18.67 -4.38 16.03
C LYS A 272 18.06 -5.17 17.19
N GLN A 273 16.82 -5.62 17.05
CA GLN A 273 16.10 -6.38 18.09
C GLN A 273 16.69 -7.78 18.31
N LEU A 274 17.18 -8.41 17.25
CA LEU A 274 17.75 -9.76 17.25
C LEU A 274 19.28 -9.77 17.41
N ASN A 275 19.91 -8.60 17.53
CA ASN A 275 21.37 -8.43 17.54
C ASN A 275 22.06 -8.94 16.24
N GLU A 276 21.35 -8.94 15.12
CA GLU A 276 21.82 -9.37 13.80
C GLU A 276 22.61 -8.25 13.10
N TYR A 277 23.66 -7.75 13.77
CA TYR A 277 24.38 -6.56 13.35
C TYR A 277 25.24 -6.78 12.09
N GLU A 278 25.72 -8.00 11.84
CA GLU A 278 26.48 -8.28 10.61
C GLU A 278 25.59 -8.15 9.37
N ARG A 279 24.39 -8.73 9.40
CA ARG A 279 23.40 -8.60 8.31
C ARG A 279 22.99 -7.14 8.12
N LEU A 280 22.80 -6.40 9.22
CA LEU A 280 22.53 -4.96 9.15
C LEU A 280 23.67 -4.18 8.49
N LEU A 281 24.92 -4.48 8.85
CA LEU A 281 26.08 -3.83 8.26
C LEU A 281 26.21 -4.13 6.77
N THR A 282 26.10 -5.40 6.36
CA THR A 282 26.12 -5.77 4.94
C THR A 282 25.05 -5.00 4.15
N PHE A 283 23.84 -4.91 4.71
CA PHE A 283 22.75 -4.14 4.11
C PHE A 283 23.07 -2.64 3.99
N GLU A 284 23.56 -2.01 5.06
CA GLU A 284 23.85 -0.56 5.06
C GLU A 284 25.08 -0.20 4.24
N ILE A 285 26.10 -1.07 4.16
CA ILE A 285 27.25 -0.89 3.28
C ILE A 285 26.75 -0.82 1.84
N LYS A 286 25.96 -1.81 1.40
CA LYS A 286 25.37 -1.81 0.05
C LYS A 286 24.52 -0.57 -0.21
N ASN A 287 23.69 -0.17 0.76
CA ASN A 287 22.85 1.02 0.67
C ASN A 287 23.69 2.31 0.56
N HIS A 288 24.78 2.42 1.32
CA HIS A 288 25.67 3.58 1.27
C HIS A 288 26.49 3.61 -0.02
N THR A 289 27.07 2.49 -0.46
CA THR A 289 27.77 2.38 -1.75
C THR A 289 26.88 2.78 -2.92
N SER A 290 25.60 2.41 -2.88
CA SER A 290 24.66 2.76 -3.96
C SER A 290 24.21 4.22 -3.95
N LYS A 291 24.02 4.82 -2.77
CA LYS A 291 23.39 6.16 -2.64
C LYS A 291 24.38 7.29 -2.42
N THR A 292 25.47 7.04 -1.70
CA THR A 292 26.52 8.02 -1.37
C THR A 292 25.96 9.37 -0.88
N THR A 293 24.94 9.29 -0.02
CA THR A 293 24.24 10.44 0.58
C THR A 293 24.57 10.59 2.06
N PHE A 294 24.33 11.79 2.60
CA PHE A 294 24.37 12.07 4.04
C PHE A 294 23.55 11.06 4.86
N TRP A 295 22.30 10.79 4.46
CA TRP A 295 21.41 9.88 5.19
C TRP A 295 21.80 8.40 5.11
N SER A 296 22.42 7.97 4.00
CA SER A 296 22.96 6.61 3.91
C SER A 296 24.22 6.47 4.77
N ALA A 297 25.06 7.51 4.87
CA ALA A 297 26.20 7.53 5.79
C ALA A 297 25.75 7.47 7.26
N ILE A 298 24.71 8.23 7.64
CA ILE A 298 24.09 8.15 8.98
C ILE A 298 23.63 6.72 9.29
N SER A 299 22.94 6.08 8.35
CA SER A 299 22.39 4.74 8.57
C SER A 299 23.52 3.72 8.79
N LEU A 300 24.59 3.81 8.01
CA LEU A 300 25.77 2.95 8.15
C LEU A 300 26.55 3.24 9.45
N PHE A 301 26.74 4.51 9.79
CA PHE A 301 27.34 4.92 11.06
C PHE A 301 26.57 4.33 12.25
N ASP A 302 25.24 4.50 12.27
CA ASP A 302 24.42 4.03 13.37
C ASP A 302 24.43 2.50 13.48
N ALA A 303 24.63 1.77 12.37
CA ALA A 303 24.82 0.32 12.38
C ALA A 303 26.15 -0.08 13.04
N TYR A 304 27.28 0.54 12.66
CA TYR A 304 28.58 0.32 13.29
C TYR A 304 28.55 0.69 14.79
N PHE A 305 27.97 1.85 15.10
CA PHE A 305 27.84 2.34 16.47
C PHE A 305 27.09 1.33 17.35
N ARG A 306 25.96 0.79 16.88
CA ARG A 306 25.17 -0.17 17.66
C ARG A 306 25.88 -1.50 17.86
N LYS A 307 26.59 -2.00 16.85
CA LYS A 307 27.42 -3.20 16.97
C LYS A 307 28.48 -3.01 18.06
N ALA A 308 29.23 -1.89 18.00
CA ALA A 308 30.26 -1.57 18.98
C ALA A 308 29.69 -1.38 20.39
N GLU A 309 28.56 -0.68 20.54
CA GLU A 309 27.89 -0.45 21.83
C GLU A 309 27.47 -1.77 22.49
N VAL A 310 26.92 -2.73 21.74
CA VAL A 310 26.48 -4.01 22.29
C VAL A 310 27.64 -4.97 22.58
N GLN A 311 28.68 -4.94 21.75
CA GLN A 311 29.86 -5.78 21.92
C GLN A 311 30.89 -5.19 22.91
N ASN A 312 30.62 -4.01 23.49
CA ASN A 312 31.56 -3.25 24.32
C ASN A 312 32.93 -3.05 23.64
N GLN A 313 32.92 -2.77 22.34
CA GLN A 313 34.13 -2.57 21.55
C GLN A 313 34.39 -1.08 21.32
N SER A 314 35.67 -0.75 21.12
CA SER A 314 36.08 0.56 20.63
C SER A 314 35.48 0.84 19.25
N PRO A 315 35.19 2.12 18.92
CA PRO A 315 34.65 2.47 17.61
C PRO A 315 35.63 2.12 16.48
N SER A 316 35.10 1.63 15.36
CA SER A 316 35.88 1.36 14.16
C SER A 316 36.35 2.67 13.51
N SER A 317 37.53 2.67 12.88
CA SER A 317 38.03 3.78 12.07
C SER A 317 37.08 4.19 10.93
N VAL A 318 36.24 3.26 10.46
CA VAL A 318 35.20 3.55 9.46
C VAL A 318 34.21 4.60 9.97
N MET A 319 33.94 4.64 11.28
CA MET A 319 33.02 5.62 11.86
C MET A 319 33.57 7.04 11.77
N ASP A 320 34.88 7.22 11.96
CA ASP A 320 35.54 8.53 11.81
C ASP A 320 35.54 8.97 10.34
N ILE A 321 35.79 8.05 9.39
CA ILE A 321 35.68 8.32 7.94
C ILE A 321 34.26 8.75 7.57
N LEU A 322 33.24 8.05 8.08
CA LEU A 322 31.84 8.41 7.83
C LEU A 322 31.48 9.76 8.44
N LEU A 323 32.03 10.10 9.60
CA LEU A 323 31.83 11.39 10.25
C LEU A 323 32.44 12.53 9.41
N GLN A 324 33.64 12.34 8.88
CA GLN A 324 34.28 13.29 7.98
C GLN A 324 33.43 13.48 6.70
N PHE A 325 33.03 12.38 6.07
CA PHE A 325 32.15 12.40 4.90
C PHE A 325 30.83 13.14 5.17
N MET A 326 30.19 12.89 6.32
CA MET A 326 28.96 13.59 6.71
C MET A 326 29.20 15.09 6.89
N THR A 327 30.33 15.48 7.49
CA THR A 327 30.70 16.88 7.71
C THR A 327 30.89 17.63 6.39
N GLU A 328 31.54 17.00 5.41
CA GLU A 328 31.76 17.58 4.06
C GLU A 328 30.46 17.72 3.24
N LYS A 329 29.45 16.89 3.52
CA LYS A 329 28.15 16.90 2.81
C LYS A 329 27.04 17.64 3.56
N ALA A 330 27.31 18.19 4.74
CA ALA A 330 26.26 18.77 5.56
C ALA A 330 25.86 20.16 5.07
N ASP A 331 24.59 20.31 4.69
CA ASP A 331 24.08 21.54 4.05
C ASP A 331 23.11 22.34 4.93
N ASP A 332 22.62 21.78 6.04
CA ASP A 332 21.60 22.41 6.87
C ASP A 332 21.80 22.19 8.39
N PRO A 333 21.21 23.04 9.25
CA PRO A 333 21.38 22.93 10.71
C PRO A 333 20.94 21.59 11.32
N ASN A 334 19.95 20.90 10.73
CA ASN A 334 19.55 19.58 11.23
C ASN A 334 20.63 18.55 10.96
N GLN A 335 21.29 18.62 9.81
CA GLN A 335 22.43 17.74 9.48
C GLN A 335 23.61 17.99 10.42
N GLN A 336 23.88 19.26 10.75
CA GLN A 336 24.91 19.61 11.74
C GLN A 336 24.60 19.01 13.13
N PHE A 337 23.35 19.10 13.58
CA PHE A 337 22.91 18.43 14.81
C PHE A 337 23.09 16.89 14.77
N GLU A 338 22.79 16.25 13.62
CA GLU A 338 23.04 14.81 13.47
C GLU A 338 24.53 14.47 13.59
N ILE A 339 25.43 15.30 13.04
CA ILE A 339 26.89 15.11 13.15
C ILE A 339 27.35 15.27 14.60
N ALA A 340 26.99 16.38 15.25
CA ALA A 340 27.44 16.69 16.59
C ALA A 340 26.96 15.66 17.62
N THR A 341 25.71 15.20 17.52
CA THR A 341 25.23 14.10 18.38
C THR A 341 25.98 12.78 18.15
N ARG A 342 26.57 12.56 16.97
CA ARG A 342 27.39 11.37 16.66
C ARG A 342 28.84 11.53 17.10
N LYS A 343 29.40 12.74 17.09
CA LYS A 343 30.69 13.08 17.73
C LYS A 343 30.64 12.72 19.21
N ILE A 344 29.62 13.19 19.95
CA ILE A 344 29.45 12.88 21.37
C ILE A 344 29.37 11.36 21.61
N LYS A 345 28.58 10.66 20.79
CA LYS A 345 28.45 9.20 20.86
C LYS A 345 29.77 8.46 20.67
N ILE A 346 30.62 8.90 19.73
CA ILE A 346 31.95 8.32 19.54
C ILE A 346 32.81 8.51 20.78
N GLU A 347 32.86 9.72 21.35
CA GLU A 347 33.68 9.99 22.54
C GLU A 347 33.21 9.15 23.74
N LEU A 348 31.90 8.97 23.90
CA LEU A 348 31.32 8.06 24.90
C LEU A 348 31.72 6.60 24.70
N LEU A 349 31.82 6.12 23.44
CA LEU A 349 32.32 4.77 23.14
C LEU A 349 33.82 4.64 23.40
N LYS A 350 34.62 5.66 23.05
CA LYS A 350 36.07 5.73 23.33
C LYS A 350 36.38 5.86 24.82
N ASN A 351 35.36 6.06 25.67
CA ASN A 351 35.51 6.41 27.08
C ASN A 351 36.28 7.73 27.31
N ASN A 352 36.29 8.63 26.33
CA ASN A 352 36.90 9.94 26.41
C ASN A 352 35.90 10.94 27.01
N LEU A 353 35.71 10.85 28.33
CA LEU A 353 34.67 11.58 29.05
C LEU A 353 34.89 13.10 29.06
N SER A 354 36.15 13.55 28.98
CA SER A 354 36.46 14.98 28.90
C SER A 354 35.96 15.60 27.60
N GLN A 355 36.32 15.00 26.45
CA GLN A 355 35.87 15.49 25.15
C GLN A 355 34.35 15.31 24.97
N ALA A 356 33.77 14.24 25.50
CA ALA A 356 32.33 14.05 25.49
C ALA A 356 31.61 15.19 26.24
N LYS A 357 32.13 15.62 27.40
CA LYS A 357 31.59 16.74 28.18
C LYS A 357 31.65 18.05 27.39
N GLU A 358 32.80 18.36 26.79
CA GLU A 358 32.98 19.57 25.99
C GLU A 358 31.99 19.62 24.80
N ASN A 359 31.90 18.52 24.04
CA ASN A 359 30.98 18.42 22.91
C ASN A 359 29.50 18.55 23.34
N ILE A 360 29.15 18.03 24.52
CA ILE A 360 27.81 18.17 25.10
C ILE A 360 27.50 19.64 25.42
N ILE A 361 28.43 20.34 26.08
CA ILE A 361 28.26 21.74 26.47
C ILE A 361 28.09 22.61 25.23
N ASN A 362 28.98 22.45 24.24
CA ASN A 362 28.93 23.21 23.00
C ASN A 362 27.60 23.00 22.27
N GLN A 363 27.14 21.75 22.14
CA GLN A 363 25.88 21.46 21.47
C GLN A 363 24.66 22.02 22.24
N CYS A 364 24.66 21.95 23.58
CA CYS A 364 23.59 22.56 24.37
C CYS A 364 23.54 24.08 24.16
N GLY A 365 24.71 24.72 24.05
CA GLY A 365 24.83 26.14 23.73
C GLY A 365 24.24 26.50 22.36
N GLU A 366 24.56 25.74 21.32
CA GLU A 366 23.99 25.94 19.97
C GLU A 366 22.47 25.75 19.91
N MET A 367 21.91 24.99 20.87
CA MET A 367 20.47 24.70 20.94
C MET A 367 19.69 25.69 21.82
N MET A 368 20.34 26.70 22.40
CA MET A 368 19.65 27.72 23.20
C MET A 368 18.62 28.48 22.33
N GLY A 369 17.41 28.63 22.85
CA GLY A 369 16.29 29.28 22.14
C GLY A 369 15.51 28.38 21.18
N ILE A 370 15.94 27.13 20.96
CA ILE A 370 15.14 26.14 20.23
C ILE A 370 13.98 25.68 21.12
N SER A 371 12.76 25.61 20.57
CA SER A 371 11.57 25.12 21.29
C SER A 371 11.17 23.68 20.95
N ALA A 372 11.75 23.12 19.88
CA ALA A 372 11.40 21.82 19.35
C ALA A 372 11.80 20.68 20.30
N SER A 373 10.80 20.12 21.01
CA SER A 373 10.98 19.06 22.01
C SER A 373 11.71 17.82 21.47
N HIS A 374 11.58 17.50 20.18
CA HIS A 374 12.27 16.36 19.57
C HIS A 374 13.80 16.46 19.70
N TYR A 375 14.39 17.60 19.37
CA TYR A 375 15.85 17.78 19.36
C TYR A 375 16.37 17.85 20.80
N ILE A 376 15.69 18.64 21.63
CA ILE A 376 16.01 18.84 23.04
C ILE A 376 15.98 17.51 23.80
N ASP A 377 14.93 16.69 23.61
CA ASP A 377 14.82 15.39 24.27
C ASP A 377 15.91 14.40 23.84
N ARG A 378 16.36 14.47 22.58
CA ARG A 378 17.51 13.66 22.12
C ARG A 378 18.79 14.06 22.84
N MET A 379 19.00 15.35 23.03
CA MET A 379 20.16 15.86 23.75
C MET A 379 20.09 15.48 25.24
N ASN A 380 18.93 15.64 25.88
CA ASN A 380 18.68 15.18 27.25
C ASN A 380 19.04 13.68 27.43
N ILE A 381 18.66 12.82 26.47
CA ILE A 381 19.02 11.38 26.51
C ILE A 381 20.53 11.17 26.38
N ILE A 382 21.22 11.95 25.55
CA ILE A 382 22.69 11.86 25.40
C ILE A 382 23.38 12.26 26.71
N VAL A 383 22.92 13.33 27.37
CA VAL A 383 23.44 13.75 28.68
C VAL A 383 23.16 12.69 29.76
N ALA A 384 21.97 12.09 29.78
CA ALA A 384 21.69 10.97 30.68
C ALA A 384 22.62 9.77 30.42
N LYS A 385 22.93 9.45 29.15
CA LYS A 385 23.92 8.42 28.79
C LYS A 385 25.32 8.77 29.31
N TYR A 386 25.73 10.04 29.21
CA TYR A 386 26.99 10.51 29.76
C TYR A 386 27.07 10.27 31.28
N TYR A 387 26.05 10.70 32.03
CA TYR A 387 26.01 10.47 33.49
C TYR A 387 25.97 8.99 33.86
N LYS A 388 25.29 8.15 33.08
CA LYS A 388 25.35 6.69 33.27
C LYS A 388 26.79 6.17 33.09
N LYS A 389 27.50 6.63 32.05
CA LYS A 389 28.87 6.21 31.74
C LYS A 389 29.87 6.64 32.81
N THR A 390 29.67 7.79 33.45
CA THR A 390 30.48 8.28 34.58
C THR A 390 30.11 7.64 35.93
N GLY A 391 29.09 6.77 35.98
CA GLY A 391 28.61 6.14 37.22
C GLY A 391 27.67 7.02 38.07
N ASN A 392 27.33 8.23 37.62
CA ASN A 392 26.48 9.17 38.34
C ASN A 392 24.98 8.92 38.04
N ASN A 393 24.41 7.91 38.69
CA ASN A 393 23.00 7.55 38.52
C ASN A 393 22.02 8.61 39.05
N TYR A 394 22.43 9.39 40.05
CA TYR A 394 21.62 10.48 40.58
C TYR A 394 21.37 11.52 39.48
N ASP A 395 22.45 12.05 38.87
CA ASP A 395 22.32 13.08 37.84
C ASP A 395 21.74 12.55 36.54
N LYS A 396 21.97 11.27 36.20
CA LYS A 396 21.25 10.59 35.11
C LYS A 396 19.74 10.77 35.24
N ASN A 397 19.20 10.45 36.42
CA ASN A 397 17.77 10.55 36.67
C ASN A 397 17.33 12.02 36.81
N ASN A 398 18.19 12.89 37.36
CA ASN A 398 17.90 14.30 37.55
C ASN A 398 17.77 15.11 36.24
N VAL A 399 18.24 14.58 35.10
CA VAL A 399 17.99 15.16 33.77
C VAL A 399 16.51 15.45 33.52
N ILE A 400 15.59 14.60 34.02
CA ILE A 400 14.15 14.85 33.85
C ILE A 400 13.68 16.09 34.60
N ASN A 401 14.24 16.35 35.78
CA ASN A 401 13.90 17.52 36.59
C ASN A 401 14.42 18.79 35.93
N ILE A 402 15.61 18.74 35.32
CA ILE A 402 16.17 19.85 34.53
C ILE A 402 15.30 20.12 33.30
N ALA A 403 14.82 19.07 32.63
CA ALA A 403 13.96 19.19 31.45
C ALA A 403 12.54 19.70 31.76
N VAL A 404 12.05 19.58 33.01
CA VAL A 404 10.73 20.05 33.44
C VAL A 404 10.81 21.42 34.12
N ASN A 405 11.84 21.65 34.93
CA ASN A 405 12.02 22.86 35.73
C ASN A 405 13.41 23.49 35.49
N PRO A 406 13.75 23.90 34.25
CA PRO A 406 15.10 24.35 33.90
C PRO A 406 15.59 25.56 34.72
N ARG A 407 14.69 26.49 35.06
CA ARG A 407 15.02 27.71 35.80
C ARG A 407 15.73 27.46 37.14
N SER A 408 15.40 26.36 37.82
CA SER A 408 16.01 25.98 39.10
C SER A 408 17.46 25.52 38.99
N PHE A 409 17.97 25.33 37.78
CA PHE A 409 19.31 24.79 37.51
C PHE A 409 20.22 25.77 36.75
N ILE A 410 19.76 27.00 36.50
CA ILE A 410 20.59 28.07 35.93
C ILE A 410 21.59 28.56 36.98
N GLY A 411 22.84 28.78 36.57
CA GLY A 411 23.92 29.19 37.46
C GLY A 411 24.47 28.05 38.32
N ASN A 412 24.16 26.79 37.99
CA ASN A 412 24.72 25.63 38.68
C ASN A 412 26.24 25.52 38.44
N ASN A 413 26.99 25.13 39.46
CA ASN A 413 28.45 24.92 39.36
C ASN A 413 28.82 23.78 38.39
N ASP A 414 27.93 22.81 38.17
CA ASP A 414 28.09 21.81 37.12
C ASP A 414 27.71 22.42 35.76
N GLU A 415 28.72 22.67 34.93
CA GLU A 415 28.59 23.23 33.59
C GLU A 415 27.61 22.45 32.70
N ILE A 416 27.53 21.12 32.84
CA ILE A 416 26.58 20.32 32.06
C ILE A 416 25.16 20.65 32.51
N LYS A 417 24.90 20.71 33.83
CA LYS A 417 23.56 21.05 34.35
C LYS A 417 23.15 22.45 33.95
N ASN A 418 24.06 23.41 34.04
CA ASN A 418 23.79 24.78 33.63
C ASN A 418 23.47 24.87 32.13
N SER A 419 24.30 24.27 31.26
CA SER A 419 24.05 24.28 29.80
C SER A 419 22.78 23.51 29.42
N LEU A 420 22.51 22.40 30.09
CA LEU A 420 21.28 21.62 29.90
C LEU A 420 20.04 22.42 30.31
N ALA A 421 20.11 23.16 31.42
CA ALA A 421 19.04 24.04 31.88
C ALA A 421 18.76 25.15 30.85
N LEU A 422 19.80 25.83 30.37
CA LEU A 422 19.69 26.88 29.35
C LEU A 422 19.06 26.37 28.05
N MET A 423 19.45 25.19 27.57
CA MET A 423 18.83 24.57 26.38
C MET A 423 17.33 24.25 26.61
N ASN A 424 16.94 23.79 27.79
CA ASN A 424 15.56 23.38 28.07
C ASN A 424 14.61 24.56 28.36
N MET A 425 15.11 25.81 28.44
CA MET A 425 14.32 27.00 28.81
C MET A 425 13.07 27.20 27.94
N GLU A 426 13.21 27.07 26.63
CA GLU A 426 12.14 27.32 25.65
C GLU A 426 11.47 26.03 25.15
N ARG A 427 11.76 24.88 25.78
CA ARG A 427 11.23 23.58 25.37
C ARG A 427 9.70 23.59 25.37
N SER A 428 9.07 23.17 24.26
CA SER A 428 7.61 23.06 24.19
C SER A 428 7.04 21.95 25.10
N TYR A 429 5.96 22.28 25.82
CA TYR A 429 5.21 21.37 26.70
C TYR A 429 3.79 21.06 26.20
N GLU A 430 3.46 21.41 24.95
CA GLU A 430 2.10 21.26 24.39
C GLU A 430 1.53 19.84 24.50
N ASN A 431 2.39 18.82 24.42
CA ASN A 431 1.98 17.41 24.48
C ASN A 431 2.64 16.69 25.67
N PRO A 432 1.87 16.33 26.72
CA PRO A 432 2.38 15.62 27.90
C PRO A 432 3.12 14.31 27.59
N ILE A 433 2.79 13.68 26.45
CA ILE A 433 3.40 12.42 26.00
C ILE A 433 4.91 12.55 25.75
N HIS A 434 5.44 13.74 25.46
CA HIS A 434 6.88 13.93 25.24
C HIS A 434 7.68 13.72 26.51
N ILE A 435 7.25 14.30 27.64
CA ILE A 435 7.89 14.11 28.94
C ILE A 435 7.82 12.65 29.39
N GLN A 436 6.65 12.01 29.24
CA GLN A 436 6.49 10.58 29.56
C GLN A 436 7.45 9.70 28.74
N ASN A 437 7.61 10.00 27.45
CA ASN A 437 8.55 9.29 26.59
C ASN A 437 10.01 9.54 26.97
N LEU A 438 10.36 10.78 27.35
CA LEU A 438 11.70 11.13 27.82
C LEU A 438 12.04 10.36 29.10
N GLN A 439 11.15 10.41 30.10
CA GLN A 439 11.30 9.68 31.36
C GLN A 439 11.49 8.17 31.13
N LYS A 440 10.63 7.56 30.29
CA LYS A 440 10.73 6.14 29.95
C LYS A 440 12.09 5.79 29.32
N LYS A 441 12.60 6.64 28.43
CA LYS A 441 13.90 6.41 27.77
C LYS A 441 15.06 6.53 28.73
N ILE A 442 15.07 7.55 29.60
CA ILE A 442 16.11 7.72 30.63
C ILE A 442 16.11 6.54 31.61
N ALA A 443 14.93 6.08 32.03
CA ALA A 443 14.81 4.92 32.91
C ALA A 443 15.31 3.60 32.28
N SER A 444 15.24 3.49 30.94
CA SER A 444 15.74 2.32 30.20
C SER A 444 17.24 2.34 29.91
N LEU A 445 17.93 3.47 30.18
CA LEU A 445 19.39 3.54 30.14
C LEU A 445 19.94 2.84 31.36
#